data_AF-A0A3E0H0C0-F1
#
_entry.id   AF-A0A3E0H0C0-F1
#
_cell.length_a   1.000
_cell.length_b   1.000
_cell.length_c   1.000
_cell.angle_alpha   90.00
_cell.angle_beta   90.00
_cell.angle_gamma   90.00
#
_symmetry.space_group_name_H-M   'P 1'
#
loop_
_entity.id
_entity.type
_entity.pdbx_description
1 polymer ?
#
loop_
_entity_poly.entity_id
_entity_poly.type
_entity_poly.pdbx_seq_one_letter_code
_entity_poly.pdbx_strand_id
1 'polypeptide(L)'
;MTDVYLDDCVAQLDRLGVDPAAFAHEHGLLLLKPDAVVARRLLPAVDWLSRHGFRIVAAERISLGRHAIRAVWQEPWRSATWQRRRIADLLATATDSLVLLVRREVTGRAPVCVRLTAMKGAGDPLRREQGQLRHALGAHGFLLNMAHTADEPVDVLRELAIYFDTDHLFRTLRGTLAGADRSARARQLARELCARFPPQCLDLAERAASLLREVDRLLVDDAISTAARAGLRAAVGPPDADLRAALAGILLWAWQWGVRLDPWNVIVVGAAVLPLTSETTDTRRGVACTG
;
A
#
# COMPACT_ATOMS: atom_id res chain seq x y z
N MET A 1 -0.50 9.12 -24.61
CA MET A 1 -1.82 9.13 -23.94
C MET A 1 -1.65 10.02 -22.73
N THR A 2 -2.38 11.14 -22.66
CA THR A 2 -2.38 12.04 -21.50
C THR A 2 -3.00 11.34 -20.29
N ASP A 3 -2.50 11.68 -19.09
CA ASP A 3 -2.93 11.08 -17.82
C ASP A 3 -3.94 12.03 -17.16
N VAL A 4 -5.22 11.62 -17.11
CA VAL A 4 -6.30 12.49 -16.65
C VAL A 4 -6.12 12.99 -15.21
N TYR A 5 -5.47 12.19 -14.34
CA TYR A 5 -5.23 12.60 -12.97
C TYR A 5 -4.17 13.70 -12.90
N LEU A 6 -3.14 13.62 -13.75
CA LEU A 6 -2.16 14.70 -13.87
C LEU A 6 -2.82 15.98 -14.37
N ASP A 7 -3.63 15.89 -15.44
CA ASP A 7 -4.30 17.02 -16.05
C ASP A 7 -5.25 17.72 -15.06
N ASP A 8 -6.00 16.95 -14.26
CA ASP A 8 -6.89 17.48 -13.22
C ASP A 8 -6.12 18.25 -12.14
N CYS A 9 -5.00 17.71 -11.66
CA CYS A 9 -4.19 18.40 -10.65
C CYS A 9 -3.55 19.68 -11.20
N VAL A 10 -3.07 19.65 -12.45
CA VAL A 10 -2.53 20.82 -13.15
C VAL A 10 -3.60 21.91 -13.26
N ALA A 11 -4.80 21.56 -13.74
CA ALA A 11 -5.89 22.50 -13.88
C ALA A 11 -6.29 23.16 -12.54
N GLN A 12 -6.21 22.43 -11.42
CA GLN A 12 -6.49 23.01 -10.10
C GLN A 12 -5.40 23.95 -9.61
N LEU A 13 -4.13 23.63 -9.86
CA LEU A 13 -3.01 24.51 -9.52
C LEU A 13 -3.04 25.79 -10.35
N ASP A 14 -3.35 25.70 -11.64
CA ASP A 14 -3.53 26.86 -12.53
C ASP A 14 -4.64 27.79 -12.03
N ARG A 15 -5.78 27.22 -11.58
CA ARG A 15 -6.87 27.99 -10.97
C ARG A 15 -6.49 28.69 -9.67
N LEU A 16 -5.49 28.17 -8.96
CA LEU A 16 -4.91 28.78 -7.76
C LEU A 16 -3.77 29.76 -8.09
N GLY A 17 -3.42 29.93 -9.36
CA GLY A 17 -2.31 30.80 -9.80
C GLY A 17 -0.93 30.26 -9.42
N VAL A 18 -0.78 28.93 -9.34
CA VAL A 18 0.45 28.26 -8.92
C VAL A 18 1.03 27.49 -10.09
N ASP A 19 2.33 27.68 -10.37
CA ASP A 19 3.07 26.86 -11.33
C ASP A 19 3.11 25.39 -10.86
N PRO A 20 2.51 24.44 -11.60
CA PRO A 20 2.50 23.04 -11.22
C PRO A 20 3.90 22.42 -11.12
N ALA A 21 4.84 22.86 -11.96
CA ALA A 21 6.21 22.34 -11.95
C ALA A 21 6.95 22.78 -10.68
N ALA A 22 6.85 24.06 -10.30
CA ALA A 22 7.39 24.56 -9.04
C ALA A 22 6.75 23.86 -7.84
N PHE A 23 5.43 23.70 -7.83
CA PHE A 23 4.73 22.98 -6.76
C PHE A 23 5.25 21.56 -6.61
N ALA A 24 5.33 20.79 -7.70
CA ALA A 24 5.82 19.42 -7.69
C ALA A 24 7.30 19.30 -7.30
N HIS A 25 8.10 20.33 -7.58
CA HIS A 25 9.51 20.37 -7.20
C HIS A 25 9.69 20.56 -5.69
N GLU A 26 8.87 21.42 -5.08
CA GLU A 26 8.99 21.81 -3.68
C GLU A 26 8.30 20.87 -2.69
N HIS A 27 7.49 19.94 -3.19
CA HIS A 27 6.67 19.05 -2.37
C HIS A 27 7.04 17.58 -2.58
N GLY A 28 6.95 16.81 -1.50
CA GLY A 28 6.94 15.35 -1.52
C GLY A 28 5.59 14.84 -1.07
N LEU A 29 5.20 13.68 -1.57
CA LEU A 29 3.97 12.99 -1.18
C LEU A 29 4.33 11.67 -0.49
N LEU A 30 3.74 11.41 0.68
CA LEU A 30 3.91 10.18 1.45
C LEU A 30 2.55 9.60 1.79
N LEU A 31 2.31 8.37 1.35
CA LEU A 31 1.19 7.54 1.78
C LEU A 31 1.68 6.55 2.84
N LEU A 32 1.15 6.68 4.05
CA LEU A 32 1.25 5.66 5.09
C LEU A 32 0.05 4.72 4.98
N LYS A 33 0.36 3.50 4.55
CA LYS A 33 -0.59 2.47 4.13
C LYS A 33 -1.24 1.76 5.34
N PRO A 34 -2.25 0.90 5.12
CA PRO A 34 -2.95 0.19 6.19
C PRO A 34 -2.06 -0.65 7.11
N ASP A 35 -1.01 -1.26 6.57
CA ASP A 35 0.00 -1.99 7.36
C ASP A 35 0.73 -1.08 8.37
N ALA A 36 0.94 0.21 8.05
CA ALA A 36 1.49 1.18 9.01
C ALA A 36 0.52 1.51 10.15
N VAL A 37 -0.79 1.48 9.89
CA VAL A 37 -1.85 1.77 10.87
C VAL A 37 -1.93 0.67 11.92
N VAL A 38 -2.05 -0.58 11.44
CA VAL A 38 -2.24 -1.73 12.32
C VAL A 38 -0.95 -2.14 13.04
N ALA A 39 0.22 -1.81 12.49
CA ALA A 39 1.52 -1.99 13.15
C ALA A 39 1.91 -0.83 14.08
N ARG A 40 1.04 0.18 14.26
CA ARG A 40 1.29 1.36 15.11
C ARG A 40 2.52 2.17 14.68
N ARG A 41 2.74 2.29 13.37
CA ARG A 41 3.91 2.96 12.77
C ARG A 41 3.63 4.36 12.21
N LEU A 42 2.39 4.87 12.31
CA LEU A 42 2.07 6.22 11.85
C LEU A 42 2.82 7.32 12.60
N LEU A 43 2.80 7.30 13.95
CA LEU A 43 3.52 8.29 14.76
C LEU A 43 5.05 8.21 14.55
N PRO A 44 5.68 7.02 14.56
CA PRO A 44 7.09 6.88 14.17
C PRO A 44 7.44 7.51 12.82
N ALA A 45 6.57 7.38 11.80
CA ALA A 45 6.78 8.00 10.49
C ALA A 45 6.71 9.53 10.55
N VAL A 46 5.74 10.09 11.27
CA VAL A 46 5.62 11.55 11.47
C VAL A 46 6.84 12.10 12.20
N ASP A 47 7.31 11.43 13.25
CA ASP A 47 8.49 11.86 13.98
C ASP A 47 9.77 11.69 13.15
N TRP A 48 9.83 10.65 12.29
CA TRP A 48 10.93 10.48 11.35
C TRP A 48 11.01 11.66 10.37
N LEU A 49 9.88 12.10 9.82
CA LEU A 49 9.84 13.27 8.91
C LEU A 49 10.42 14.52 9.59
N SER A 50 9.94 14.84 10.79
CA SER A 50 10.43 16.01 11.55
C SER A 50 11.93 15.92 11.82
N ARG A 51 12.43 14.75 12.26
CA ARG A 51 13.87 14.53 12.53
C ARG A 51 14.76 14.68 11.30
N HIS A 52 14.21 14.48 10.10
CA HIS A 52 14.94 14.58 8.83
C HIS A 52 14.67 15.91 8.10
N GLY A 53 14.12 16.91 8.81
CA GLY A 53 13.93 18.26 8.29
C GLY A 53 12.76 18.41 7.31
N PHE A 54 11.85 17.44 7.26
CA PHE A 54 10.60 17.57 6.51
C PHE A 54 9.54 18.24 7.38
N ARG A 55 8.93 19.29 6.84
CA ARG A 55 7.74 19.94 7.41
C ARG A 55 6.51 19.38 6.72
N ILE A 56 5.55 18.90 7.50
CA ILE A 56 4.26 18.43 6.98
C ILE A 56 3.40 19.66 6.69
N VAL A 57 2.90 19.81 5.47
CA VAL A 57 2.10 20.97 5.03
C VAL A 57 0.65 20.62 4.71
N ALA A 58 0.35 19.33 4.53
CA ALA A 58 -1.01 18.79 4.57
C ALA A 58 -0.99 17.36 5.13
N ALA A 59 -2.10 16.98 5.77
CA ALA A 59 -2.28 15.66 6.36
C ALA A 59 -3.74 15.24 6.26
N GLU A 60 -4.00 14.19 5.49
CA GLU A 60 -5.34 13.76 5.10
C GLU A 60 -5.54 12.28 5.37
N ARG A 61 -6.66 11.92 6.00
CA ARG A 61 -7.11 10.54 6.11
C ARG A 61 -7.87 10.18 4.84
N ILE A 62 -7.53 9.05 4.23
CA ILE A 62 -8.22 8.55 3.03
C ILE A 62 -8.63 7.09 3.19
N SER A 63 -9.71 6.71 2.52
CA SER A 63 -10.09 5.30 2.34
C SER A 63 -9.73 4.89 0.92
N LEU A 64 -8.76 3.98 0.77
CA LEU A 64 -8.32 3.54 -0.56
C LEU A 64 -9.24 2.44 -1.08
N GLY A 65 -9.67 2.58 -2.33
CA GLY A 65 -10.34 1.52 -3.08
C GLY A 65 -9.38 0.79 -4.02
N ARG A 66 -9.81 -0.37 -4.52
CA ARG A 66 -9.09 -1.13 -5.56
C ARG A 66 -8.79 -0.33 -6.83
N HIS A 67 -9.58 0.70 -7.14
CA HIS A 67 -9.38 1.52 -8.33
C HIS A 67 -8.22 2.50 -8.15
N ALA A 68 -8.16 3.17 -6.98
CA ALA A 68 -7.07 4.07 -6.64
C ALA A 68 -5.72 3.33 -6.57
N ILE A 69 -5.66 2.18 -5.88
CA ILE A 69 -4.42 1.37 -5.80
C ILE A 69 -3.96 0.85 -7.17
N ARG A 70 -4.88 0.66 -8.12
CA ARG A 70 -4.52 0.25 -9.49
C ARG A 70 -4.06 1.41 -10.34
N ALA A 71 -4.59 2.60 -10.11
CA ALA A 71 -4.14 3.82 -10.78
C ALA A 71 -2.73 4.24 -10.31
N VAL A 72 -2.48 4.27 -8.99
CA VAL A 72 -1.16 4.66 -8.44
C VAL A 72 -0.04 3.76 -8.96
N TRP A 73 -0.25 2.44 -8.97
CA TRP A 73 0.77 1.47 -9.37
C TRP A 73 0.47 0.86 -10.75
N GLN A 74 -0.13 1.62 -11.67
CA GLN A 74 -0.54 1.13 -12.99
C GLN A 74 0.59 0.38 -13.71
N GLU A 75 1.79 0.95 -13.76
CA GLU A 75 2.93 0.34 -14.45
C GLU A 75 3.52 -0.87 -13.70
N PRO A 76 3.86 -0.80 -12.39
CA PRO A 76 4.30 -1.98 -11.64
C PRO A 76 3.30 -3.14 -11.64
N TRP A 77 2.00 -2.85 -11.73
CA TRP A 77 0.97 -3.90 -11.75
C TRP A 77 0.87 -4.68 -13.06
N ARG A 78 1.49 -4.21 -14.15
CA ARG A 78 1.52 -4.96 -15.43
C ARG A 78 2.31 -6.26 -15.31
N SER A 79 3.42 -6.25 -14.56
CA SER A 79 4.28 -7.43 -14.37
C SER A 79 3.84 -8.32 -13.20
N ALA A 80 3.03 -7.78 -12.28
CA ALA A 80 2.57 -8.51 -11.12
C ALA A 80 1.58 -9.64 -11.46
N THR A 81 1.54 -10.68 -10.64
CA THR A 81 0.53 -11.73 -10.77
C THR A 81 -0.87 -11.22 -10.38
N TRP A 82 -1.93 -11.92 -10.81
CA TRP A 82 -3.28 -11.57 -10.39
C TRP A 82 -3.48 -11.78 -8.88
N GLN A 83 -2.81 -12.78 -8.31
CA GLN A 83 -2.77 -13.04 -6.88
C GLN A 83 -2.19 -11.84 -6.15
N ARG A 84 -1.06 -11.32 -6.64
CA ARG A 84 -0.39 -10.17 -6.03
C ARG A 84 -1.27 -8.92 -6.05
N ARG A 85 -1.93 -8.64 -7.17
CA ARG A 85 -2.91 -7.54 -7.27
C ARG A 85 -4.07 -7.72 -6.30
N ARG A 86 -4.61 -8.94 -6.16
CA ARG A 86 -5.69 -9.24 -5.21
C ARG A 86 -5.28 -9.00 -3.75
N ILE A 87 -4.07 -9.40 -3.36
CA ILE A 87 -3.55 -9.12 -2.01
C ILE A 87 -3.35 -7.62 -1.81
N ALA A 88 -2.87 -6.89 -2.83
CA ALA A 88 -2.72 -5.44 -2.75
C ALA A 88 -4.07 -4.72 -2.60
N ASP A 89 -5.09 -5.15 -3.35
CA ASP A 89 -6.47 -4.64 -3.22
C ASP A 89 -7.01 -4.88 -1.80
N LEU A 90 -6.77 -6.07 -1.23
CA LEU A 90 -7.17 -6.42 0.14
C LEU A 90 -6.43 -5.58 1.19
N LEU A 91 -5.11 -5.42 1.05
CA LEU A 91 -4.32 -4.57 1.95
C LEU A 91 -4.81 -3.13 1.90
N ALA A 92 -5.04 -2.57 0.71
CA ALA A 92 -5.46 -1.19 0.50
C ALA A 92 -6.78 -0.85 1.21
N THR A 93 -7.68 -1.83 1.29
CA THR A 93 -9.03 -1.69 1.83
C THR A 93 -9.17 -2.18 3.27
N ALA A 94 -8.10 -2.73 3.86
CA ALA A 94 -8.14 -3.30 5.21
C ALA A 94 -8.38 -2.23 6.30
N THR A 95 -7.83 -1.04 6.12
CA THR A 95 -8.09 0.15 6.96
C THR A 95 -8.01 1.42 6.11
N ASP A 96 -8.35 2.56 6.70
CA ASP A 96 -7.98 3.85 6.13
C ASP A 96 -6.45 4.03 6.12
N SER A 97 -5.96 4.97 5.32
CA SER A 97 -4.55 5.37 5.21
C SER A 97 -4.36 6.84 5.57
N LEU A 98 -3.10 7.26 5.74
CA LEU A 98 -2.73 8.66 6.00
C LEU A 98 -1.84 9.17 4.85
N VAL A 99 -2.32 10.18 4.13
CA VAL A 99 -1.55 10.91 3.12
C VAL A 99 -0.97 12.17 3.73
N LEU A 100 0.32 12.39 3.53
CA LEU A 100 1.06 13.56 3.98
C LEU A 100 1.69 14.25 2.76
N LEU A 101 1.47 15.56 2.63
CA LEU A 101 2.33 16.39 1.79
C LEU A 101 3.39 17.01 2.67
N VAL A 102 4.63 16.95 2.21
CA VAL A 102 5.78 17.48 2.94
C VAL A 102 6.54 18.47 2.09
N ARG A 103 7.13 19.47 2.76
CA ARG A 103 8.15 20.34 2.19
C ARG A 103 9.44 20.14 2.97
N ARG A 104 10.54 20.47 2.33
CA ARG A 104 11.84 20.60 2.96
C ARG A 104 12.53 21.81 2.35
N GLU A 105 13.33 22.50 3.15
CA GLU A 105 14.19 23.55 2.59
C GLU A 105 15.09 22.92 1.51
N VAL A 106 14.94 23.40 0.28
CA VAL A 106 15.58 22.79 -0.89
C VAL A 106 17.05 23.20 -0.91
N THR A 107 17.92 22.36 -0.37
CA THR A 107 19.37 22.55 -0.46
C THR A 107 19.91 21.88 -1.73
N GLY A 108 19.81 22.56 -2.88
CA GLY A 108 20.33 22.08 -4.17
C GLY A 108 19.26 21.95 -5.27
N ARG A 109 19.53 21.17 -6.33
CA ARG A 109 18.65 21.11 -7.52
C ARG A 109 17.62 19.97 -7.53
N ALA A 110 17.75 18.98 -6.65
CA ALA A 110 16.88 17.80 -6.67
C ALA A 110 15.51 18.07 -6.01
N PRO A 111 14.38 17.71 -6.65
CA PRO A 111 13.04 17.82 -6.09
C PRO A 111 12.88 17.14 -4.72
N VAL A 112 11.95 17.66 -3.92
CA VAL A 112 11.67 17.12 -2.57
C VAL A 112 11.18 15.68 -2.63
N CYS A 113 10.34 15.31 -3.60
CA CYS A 113 9.85 13.95 -3.79
C CYS A 113 10.97 12.94 -4.07
N VAL A 114 11.92 13.28 -4.95
CA VAL A 114 13.07 12.43 -5.30
C VAL A 114 13.94 12.19 -4.07
N ARG A 115 14.20 13.24 -3.27
CA ARG A 115 14.94 13.10 -2.00
C ARG A 115 14.20 12.23 -0.99
N LEU A 116 12.90 12.46 -0.84
CA LEU A 116 12.07 11.69 0.07
C LEU A 116 12.07 10.20 -0.33
N THR A 117 12.01 9.90 -1.62
CA THR A 117 12.08 8.55 -2.18
C THR A 117 13.43 7.89 -1.94
N ALA A 118 14.54 8.60 -2.11
CA ALA A 118 15.86 8.08 -1.74
C ALA A 118 15.93 7.75 -0.24
N MET A 119 15.42 8.63 0.62
CA MET A 119 15.41 8.44 2.08
C MET A 119 14.35 7.45 2.56
N LYS A 120 13.32 7.15 1.76
CA LYS A 120 12.28 6.14 2.04
C LYS A 120 12.92 4.77 2.25
N GLY A 121 13.94 4.45 1.45
CA GLY A 121 14.64 3.18 1.46
C GLY A 121 13.99 2.10 0.58
N ALA A 122 14.72 1.01 0.36
CA ALA A 122 14.33 -0.07 -0.54
C ALA A 122 13.01 -0.75 -0.14
N GLY A 123 12.26 -1.22 -1.15
CA GLY A 123 11.07 -2.03 -0.91
C GLY A 123 11.40 -3.38 -0.28
N ASP A 124 12.51 -3.98 -0.72
CA ASP A 124 13.11 -5.17 -0.13
C ASP A 124 13.62 -4.89 1.29
N PRO A 125 13.11 -5.58 2.33
CA PRO A 125 13.58 -5.43 3.70
C PRO A 125 15.07 -5.64 3.90
N LEU A 126 15.71 -6.56 3.15
CA LEU A 126 17.12 -6.91 3.33
C LEU A 126 18.09 -5.83 2.81
N ARG A 127 17.58 -4.88 2.02
CA ARG A 127 18.35 -3.78 1.42
C ARG A 127 18.12 -2.44 2.10
N ARG A 128 17.44 -2.42 3.24
CA ARG A 128 17.13 -1.19 3.98
C ARG A 128 18.28 -0.84 4.90
N GLU A 129 18.63 0.44 4.94
CA GLU A 129 19.75 0.95 5.73
C GLU A 129 19.27 1.78 6.91
N GLN A 130 20.08 1.84 7.97
CA GLN A 130 19.82 2.69 9.11
C GLN A 130 19.62 4.15 8.67
N GLY A 131 18.63 4.82 9.25
CA GLY A 131 18.26 6.18 8.89
C GLY A 131 17.18 6.26 7.81
N GLN A 132 16.99 5.22 7.00
CA GLN A 132 15.89 5.20 6.02
C GLN A 132 14.52 5.04 6.69
N LEU A 133 13.47 5.61 6.11
CA LEU A 133 12.11 5.55 6.67
C LEU A 133 11.66 4.10 6.88
N ARG A 134 11.75 3.26 5.84
CA ARG A 134 11.32 1.86 5.92
C ARG A 134 12.15 1.02 6.87
N HIS A 135 13.38 1.41 7.17
CA HIS A 135 14.16 0.80 8.25
C HIS A 135 13.58 1.20 9.62
N ALA A 136 13.27 2.49 9.82
CA ALA A 136 12.70 3.00 11.07
C ALA A 136 11.29 2.47 11.38
N LEU A 137 10.51 2.09 10.36
CA LEU A 137 9.16 1.55 10.55
C LEU A 137 9.13 0.02 10.79
N GLY A 138 10.19 -0.69 10.42
CA GLY A 138 10.32 -2.15 10.57
C GLY A 138 10.20 -2.94 9.26
N ALA A 139 10.50 -4.24 9.32
CA ALA A 139 10.67 -5.13 8.17
C ALA A 139 9.59 -6.22 8.15
N HIS A 140 8.66 -6.16 7.17
CA HIS A 140 7.59 -7.17 7.04
C HIS A 140 7.41 -7.74 5.62
N GLY A 141 8.15 -7.24 4.61
CA GLY A 141 8.16 -7.77 3.25
C GLY A 141 8.06 -6.70 2.15
N PHE A 142 8.03 -7.15 0.89
CA PHE A 142 7.93 -6.26 -0.28
C PHE A 142 6.59 -5.50 -0.35
N LEU A 143 5.47 -6.18 -0.07
CA LEU A 143 4.14 -5.55 -0.05
C LEU A 143 3.87 -4.85 1.29
N LEU A 144 4.35 -5.43 2.40
CA LEU A 144 4.20 -4.90 3.76
C LEU A 144 5.38 -3.99 4.11
N ASN A 145 5.51 -2.91 3.34
CA ASN A 145 6.58 -1.92 3.47
C ASN A 145 6.12 -0.57 4.03
N MET A 146 4.87 -0.47 4.49
CA MET A 146 4.24 0.62 5.27
C MET A 146 4.12 1.98 4.60
N ALA A 147 5.09 2.37 3.78
CA ALA A 147 5.22 3.70 3.20
C ALA A 147 5.37 3.62 1.68
N HIS A 148 4.62 4.46 0.99
CA HIS A 148 4.75 4.77 -0.43
C HIS A 148 5.02 6.27 -0.61
N THR A 149 5.84 6.64 -1.58
CA THR A 149 6.07 8.04 -1.93
C THR A 149 5.92 8.19 -3.43
N ALA A 150 5.46 9.35 -3.87
CA ALA A 150 5.59 9.74 -5.27
C ALA A 150 7.08 9.83 -5.60
N ASP A 151 7.52 9.07 -6.61
CA ASP A 151 8.94 8.91 -6.90
C ASP A 151 9.48 10.11 -7.73
N GLU A 152 8.68 10.63 -8.66
CA GLU A 152 9.01 11.80 -9.50
C GLU A 152 8.03 12.99 -9.30
N PRO A 153 8.39 14.22 -9.71
CA PRO A 153 7.51 15.38 -9.58
C PRO A 153 6.14 15.19 -10.26
N VAL A 154 6.12 14.55 -11.43
CA VAL A 154 4.86 14.23 -12.13
C VAL A 154 3.97 13.29 -11.31
N ASP A 155 4.55 12.37 -10.56
CA ASP A 155 3.81 11.45 -9.70
C ASP A 155 3.20 12.19 -8.51
N VAL A 156 3.82 13.25 -8.01
CA VAL A 156 3.23 14.09 -6.94
C VAL A 156 1.89 14.64 -7.39
N LEU A 157 1.85 15.24 -8.59
CA LEU A 157 0.63 15.82 -9.14
C LEU A 157 -0.41 14.75 -9.45
N ARG A 158 0.01 13.69 -10.15
CA ARG A 158 -0.88 12.58 -10.53
C ARG A 158 -1.50 11.91 -9.32
N GLU A 159 -0.68 11.53 -8.34
CA GLU A 159 -1.16 10.77 -7.19
C GLU A 159 -2.07 11.59 -6.27
N LEU A 160 -1.87 12.92 -6.16
CA LEU A 160 -2.79 13.78 -5.43
C LEU A 160 -4.23 13.70 -5.99
N ALA A 161 -4.37 13.75 -7.31
CA ALA A 161 -5.66 13.60 -7.98
C ALA A 161 -6.21 12.16 -7.96
N ILE A 162 -5.36 11.15 -7.74
CA ILE A 162 -5.83 9.78 -7.49
C ILE A 162 -6.36 9.63 -6.06
N TYR A 163 -5.71 10.26 -5.07
CA TYR A 163 -6.08 10.14 -3.66
C TYR A 163 -7.30 10.97 -3.27
N PHE A 164 -7.54 12.08 -3.94
CA PHE A 164 -8.57 13.05 -3.59
C PHE A 164 -9.55 13.27 -4.73
N ASP A 165 -10.85 13.33 -4.41
CA ASP A 165 -11.82 13.87 -5.35
C ASP A 165 -11.53 15.35 -5.65
N THR A 166 -12.17 15.89 -6.69
CA THR A 166 -11.92 17.26 -7.19
C THR A 166 -12.00 18.32 -6.09
N ASP A 167 -13.01 18.24 -5.21
CA ASP A 167 -13.22 19.25 -4.18
C ASP A 167 -12.22 19.11 -3.01
N HIS A 168 -11.90 17.86 -2.64
CA HIS A 168 -10.90 17.57 -1.62
C HIS A 168 -9.52 17.98 -2.11
N LEU A 169 -9.15 17.68 -3.35
CA LEU A 169 -7.90 18.12 -3.95
C LEU A 169 -7.76 19.64 -3.87
N PHE A 170 -8.81 20.37 -4.25
CA PHE A 170 -8.77 21.84 -4.26
C PHE A 170 -8.54 22.40 -2.85
N ARG A 171 -9.26 21.87 -1.86
CA ARG A 171 -9.09 22.26 -0.45
C ARG A 171 -7.70 21.91 0.07
N THR A 172 -7.16 20.75 -0.26
CA THR A 172 -5.83 20.29 0.14
C THR A 172 -4.74 21.18 -0.44
N LEU A 173 -4.80 21.47 -1.76
CA LEU A 173 -3.85 22.35 -2.44
C LEU A 173 -3.89 23.75 -1.84
N ARG A 174 -5.08 24.35 -1.73
CA ARG A 174 -5.24 25.67 -1.10
C ARG A 174 -4.72 25.71 0.35
N GLY A 175 -5.01 24.67 1.14
CA GLY A 175 -4.52 24.56 2.51
C GLY A 175 -3.00 24.40 2.61
N THR A 176 -2.38 23.74 1.64
CA THR A 176 -0.93 23.55 1.52
C THR A 176 -0.22 24.87 1.22
N LEU A 177 -0.79 25.68 0.31
CA LEU A 177 -0.23 26.98 -0.11
C LEU A 177 -0.22 28.01 1.03
N ALA A 178 -1.10 27.87 2.02
CA ALA A 178 -1.06 28.68 3.24
C ALA A 178 0.22 28.44 4.07
N GLY A 179 0.98 27.37 3.81
CA GLY A 179 2.32 27.16 4.35
C GLY A 179 2.39 26.79 5.84
N ALA A 180 1.24 26.58 6.50
CA ALA A 180 1.18 26.22 7.90
C ALA A 180 1.78 24.82 8.16
N ASP A 181 2.49 24.67 9.28
CA ASP A 181 2.93 23.35 9.74
C ASP A 181 1.72 22.53 10.23
N ARG A 182 1.50 21.38 9.60
CA ARG A 182 0.40 20.45 9.88
C ARG A 182 0.85 19.23 10.68
N SER A 183 2.04 19.24 11.27
CA SER A 183 2.56 18.13 12.08
C SER A 183 1.66 17.77 13.27
N ALA A 184 1.04 18.77 13.93
CA ALA A 184 0.06 18.52 15.00
C ALA A 184 -1.19 17.78 14.48
N ARG A 185 -1.69 18.19 13.30
CA ARG A 185 -2.82 17.52 12.63
C ARG A 185 -2.47 16.10 12.21
N ALA A 186 -1.28 15.88 11.67
CA ALA A 186 -0.81 14.54 11.31
C ALA A 186 -0.74 13.60 12.52
N ARG A 187 -0.21 14.07 13.67
CA ARG A 187 -0.19 13.30 14.93
C ARG A 187 -1.59 13.02 15.46
N GLN A 188 -2.52 13.97 15.34
CA GLN A 188 -3.92 13.76 15.70
C GLN A 188 -4.56 12.66 14.85
N LEU A 189 -4.47 12.76 13.52
CA LEU A 189 -5.00 11.76 12.59
C LEU A 189 -4.37 10.38 12.82
N ALA A 190 -3.07 10.31 13.07
CA ALA A 190 -2.37 9.07 13.40
C ALA A 190 -2.96 8.40 14.66
N ARG A 191 -3.24 9.18 15.71
CA ARG A 191 -3.87 8.67 16.94
C ARG A 191 -5.31 8.22 16.70
N GLU A 192 -6.09 8.99 15.95
CA GLU A 192 -7.48 8.65 15.59
C GLU A 192 -7.53 7.33 14.80
N LEU A 193 -6.68 7.18 13.79
CA LEU A 193 -6.55 5.94 13.02
C LEU A 193 -6.13 4.75 13.89
N CYS A 194 -5.14 4.95 14.77
CA CYS A 194 -4.72 3.89 15.66
C CYS A 194 -5.80 3.50 16.67
N ALA A 195 -6.57 4.46 17.19
CA ALA A 195 -7.69 4.17 18.09
C ALA A 195 -8.83 3.42 17.37
N ARG A 196 -9.10 3.77 16.11
CA ARG A 196 -10.19 3.18 15.32
C ARG A 196 -9.92 1.74 14.90
N PHE A 197 -8.69 1.41 14.54
CA PHE A 197 -8.33 0.10 14.00
C PHE A 197 -7.46 -0.69 15.00
N PRO A 198 -7.86 -1.91 15.40
CA PRO A 198 -7.07 -2.74 16.32
C PRO A 198 -5.66 -3.03 15.78
N PRO A 199 -4.66 -3.18 16.66
CA PRO A 199 -3.32 -3.56 16.21
C PRO A 199 -3.35 -4.97 15.63
N GLN A 200 -2.48 -5.23 14.66
CA GLN A 200 -2.35 -6.54 14.03
C GLN A 200 -0.90 -6.99 14.08
N CYS A 201 -0.69 -8.26 14.43
CA CYS A 201 0.62 -8.88 14.23
C CYS A 201 0.90 -9.03 12.72
N LEU A 202 2.07 -8.62 12.26
CA LEU A 202 2.51 -8.76 10.86
C LEU A 202 3.65 -9.78 10.73
N ASP A 203 3.85 -10.63 11.74
CA ASP A 203 4.79 -11.73 11.70
C ASP A 203 4.24 -12.89 10.85
N LEU A 204 5.08 -13.41 9.96
CA LEU A 204 4.67 -14.48 9.05
C LEU A 204 4.39 -15.79 9.77
N ALA A 205 5.21 -16.16 10.76
CA ALA A 205 5.06 -17.43 11.47
C ALA A 205 3.78 -17.43 12.32
N GLU A 206 3.51 -16.33 13.04
CA GLU A 206 2.27 -16.19 13.80
C GLU A 206 1.03 -16.22 12.91
N ARG A 207 1.08 -15.56 11.74
CA ARG A 207 -0.04 -15.55 10.79
C ARG A 207 -0.23 -16.87 10.06
N ALA A 208 0.84 -17.59 9.76
CA ALA A 208 0.75 -18.94 9.24
C ALA A 208 0.11 -19.89 10.27
N ALA A 209 0.54 -19.83 11.54
CA ALA A 209 -0.05 -20.63 12.61
C ALA A 209 -1.53 -20.27 12.85
N SER A 210 -1.88 -18.97 12.78
CA SER A 210 -3.26 -18.49 12.84
C SER A 210 -4.13 -19.05 11.71
N LEU A 211 -3.60 -19.02 10.48
CA LEU A 211 -4.28 -19.57 9.30
C LEU A 211 -4.51 -21.09 9.43
N LEU A 212 -3.52 -21.85 9.91
CA LEU A 212 -3.68 -23.29 10.12
C LEU A 212 -4.76 -23.61 11.17
N ARG A 213 -4.83 -22.86 12.29
CA ARG A 213 -5.92 -23.00 13.27
C ARG A 213 -7.29 -22.62 12.70
N GLU A 214 -7.33 -21.71 11.73
CA GLU A 214 -8.55 -21.37 11.01
C GLU A 214 -8.97 -22.52 10.08
N VAL A 215 -8.02 -23.12 9.37
CA VAL A 215 -8.23 -24.33 8.56
C VAL A 215 -8.76 -25.51 9.39
N ASP A 216 -8.19 -25.77 10.57
CA ASP A 216 -8.68 -26.85 11.46
C ASP A 216 -10.16 -26.68 11.82
N ARG A 217 -10.58 -25.44 12.06
CA ARG A 217 -11.99 -25.09 12.33
C ARG A 217 -12.86 -25.32 11.09
N LEU A 218 -12.42 -24.88 9.92
CA LEU A 218 -13.13 -25.07 8.66
C LEU A 218 -13.28 -26.56 8.30
N LEU A 219 -12.31 -27.41 8.63
CA LEU A 219 -12.35 -28.85 8.35
C LEU A 219 -13.45 -29.59 9.14
N VAL A 220 -13.86 -29.06 10.28
CA VAL A 220 -14.94 -29.62 11.12
C VAL A 220 -16.26 -28.82 11.01
N ASP A 221 -16.27 -27.74 10.23
CA ASP A 221 -17.45 -26.90 10.04
C ASP A 221 -18.42 -27.54 9.03
N ASP A 222 -19.63 -27.85 9.47
CA ASP A 222 -20.70 -28.45 8.65
C ASP A 222 -21.28 -27.50 7.60
N ALA A 223 -21.03 -26.19 7.70
CA ALA A 223 -21.38 -25.21 6.67
C ALA A 223 -20.55 -25.39 5.39
N ILE A 224 -19.40 -26.07 5.46
CA ILE A 224 -18.54 -26.33 4.30
C ILE A 224 -18.96 -27.64 3.63
N SER A 225 -19.26 -27.57 2.33
CA SER A 225 -19.60 -28.75 1.54
C SER A 225 -18.51 -29.83 1.60
N THR A 226 -18.92 -31.10 1.48
CA THR A 226 -17.98 -32.24 1.45
C THR A 226 -16.91 -32.08 0.37
N ALA A 227 -17.27 -31.55 -0.80
CA ALA A 227 -16.33 -31.30 -1.89
C ALA A 227 -15.30 -30.20 -1.55
N ALA A 228 -15.76 -29.09 -0.96
CA ALA A 228 -14.88 -28.02 -0.50
C ALA A 228 -13.92 -28.52 0.59
N ARG A 229 -14.42 -29.33 1.55
CA ARG A 229 -13.61 -29.93 2.63
C ARG A 229 -12.55 -30.89 2.08
N ALA A 230 -12.90 -31.71 1.09
CA ALA A 230 -11.92 -32.57 0.41
C ALA A 230 -10.85 -31.74 -0.30
N GLY A 231 -11.25 -30.66 -0.98
CA GLY A 231 -10.31 -29.71 -1.60
C GLY A 231 -9.39 -29.03 -0.59
N LEU A 232 -9.89 -28.69 0.61
CA LEU A 232 -9.07 -28.08 1.66
C LEU A 232 -8.02 -29.06 2.18
N ARG A 233 -8.40 -30.32 2.43
CA ARG A 233 -7.44 -31.38 2.83
C ARG A 233 -6.35 -31.58 1.78
N ALA A 234 -6.73 -31.59 0.50
CA ALA A 234 -5.77 -31.69 -0.59
C ALA A 234 -4.83 -30.47 -0.65
N ALA A 235 -5.34 -29.27 -0.38
CA ALA A 235 -4.56 -28.03 -0.37
C ALA A 235 -3.56 -27.96 0.81
N VAL A 236 -3.94 -28.49 1.98
CA VAL A 236 -3.03 -28.62 3.14
C VAL A 236 -1.91 -29.62 2.83
N GLY A 237 -2.25 -30.72 2.13
CA GLY A 237 -1.31 -31.77 1.81
C GLY A 237 -0.97 -32.67 3.01
N PRO A 238 -0.04 -33.62 2.84
CA PRO A 238 0.44 -34.48 3.92
C PRO A 238 1.29 -33.69 4.96
N PRO A 239 1.53 -34.24 6.16
CA PRO A 239 2.26 -33.54 7.23
C PRO A 239 3.69 -33.09 6.88
N ASP A 240 4.33 -33.73 5.89
CA ASP A 240 5.68 -33.45 5.40
C ASP A 240 5.69 -32.53 4.17
N ALA A 241 4.53 -32.02 3.75
CA ALA A 241 4.45 -31.09 2.63
C ALA A 241 5.22 -29.80 2.89
N ASP A 242 5.76 -29.22 1.82
CA ASP A 242 6.35 -27.88 1.88
C ASP A 242 5.33 -26.87 2.42
N LEU A 243 5.64 -26.27 3.56
CA LEU A 243 4.73 -25.36 4.27
C LEU A 243 4.34 -24.16 3.40
N ARG A 244 5.27 -23.64 2.59
CA ARG A 244 5.00 -22.48 1.73
C ARG A 244 4.01 -22.85 0.62
N ALA A 245 4.16 -24.03 0.01
CA ALA A 245 3.23 -24.57 -0.98
C ALA A 245 1.85 -24.85 -0.37
N ALA A 246 1.79 -25.46 0.82
CA ALA A 246 0.54 -25.72 1.54
C ALA A 246 -0.22 -24.42 1.85
N LEU A 247 0.48 -23.40 2.39
CA LEU A 247 -0.10 -22.08 2.67
C LEU A 247 -0.61 -21.40 1.39
N ALA A 248 0.13 -21.47 0.28
CA ALA A 248 -0.33 -20.96 -1.01
C ALA A 248 -1.58 -21.71 -1.50
N GLY A 249 -1.59 -23.04 -1.37
CA GLY A 249 -2.72 -23.91 -1.70
C GLY A 249 -3.98 -23.54 -0.94
N ILE A 250 -3.89 -23.34 0.38
CA ILE A 250 -5.01 -22.93 1.24
C ILE A 250 -5.61 -21.60 0.76
N LEU A 251 -4.78 -20.60 0.44
CA LEU A 251 -5.27 -19.30 -0.02
C LEU A 251 -5.96 -19.38 -1.38
N LEU A 252 -5.41 -20.16 -2.32
CA LEU A 252 -6.02 -20.38 -3.63
C LEU A 252 -7.32 -21.16 -3.52
N TRP A 253 -7.37 -22.17 -2.64
CA TRP A 253 -8.58 -22.91 -2.32
C TRP A 253 -9.67 -21.97 -1.79
N ALA A 254 -9.35 -21.11 -0.81
CA ALA A 254 -10.34 -20.20 -0.23
C ALA A 254 -10.95 -19.27 -1.29
N TRP A 255 -10.14 -18.79 -2.24
CA TRP A 255 -10.63 -17.98 -3.35
C TRP A 255 -11.48 -18.75 -4.35
N GLN A 256 -11.10 -19.98 -4.68
CA GLN A 256 -11.87 -20.86 -5.56
C GLN A 256 -13.27 -21.15 -5.00
N TRP A 257 -13.35 -21.40 -3.70
CA TRP A 257 -14.59 -21.78 -3.03
C TRP A 257 -15.36 -20.61 -2.41
N GLY A 258 -14.87 -19.38 -2.56
CA GLY A 258 -15.51 -18.19 -1.99
C GLY A 258 -15.51 -18.15 -0.46
N VAL A 259 -14.64 -18.92 0.20
CA VAL A 259 -14.51 -18.98 1.65
C VAL A 259 -13.78 -17.74 2.15
N ARG A 260 -14.36 -17.08 3.14
CA ARG A 260 -13.75 -15.92 3.79
C ARG A 260 -12.83 -16.40 4.91
N LEU A 261 -11.55 -16.06 4.76
CA LEU A 261 -10.54 -16.21 5.79
C LEU A 261 -10.30 -14.87 6.49
N ASP A 262 -9.66 -14.88 7.65
CA ASP A 262 -9.17 -13.66 8.30
C ASP A 262 -8.35 -12.82 7.30
N PRO A 263 -8.70 -11.54 7.08
CA PRO A 263 -8.03 -10.71 6.09
C PRO A 263 -6.53 -10.55 6.34
N TRP A 264 -6.08 -10.49 7.60
CA TRP A 264 -4.66 -10.29 7.91
C TRP A 264 -3.85 -11.58 7.78
N ASN A 265 -4.46 -12.75 8.04
CA ASN A 265 -3.87 -14.04 7.64
C ASN A 265 -3.65 -14.05 6.11
N VAL A 266 -4.66 -13.71 5.32
CA VAL A 266 -4.56 -13.68 3.84
C VAL A 266 -3.52 -12.67 3.37
N ILE A 267 -3.53 -11.45 3.91
CA ILE A 267 -2.59 -10.38 3.53
C ILE A 267 -1.14 -10.80 3.82
N VAL A 268 -0.84 -11.22 5.06
CA VAL A 268 0.54 -11.47 5.49
C VAL A 268 1.08 -12.74 4.86
N VAL A 269 0.33 -13.85 4.95
CA VAL A 269 0.75 -15.12 4.36
C VAL A 269 0.80 -15.00 2.84
N GLY A 270 -0.24 -14.42 2.22
CA GLY A 270 -0.29 -14.24 0.77
C GLY A 270 0.80 -13.33 0.24
N ALA A 271 1.19 -12.28 0.99
CA ALA A 271 2.31 -11.43 0.62
C ALA A 271 3.65 -12.17 0.61
N ALA A 272 3.79 -13.23 1.41
CA ALA A 272 5.01 -14.02 1.52
C ALA A 272 5.05 -15.18 0.52
N VAL A 273 3.95 -15.94 0.37
CA VAL A 273 3.95 -17.23 -0.34
C VAL A 273 3.53 -17.15 -1.81
N LEU A 274 2.72 -16.16 -2.19
CA LEU A 274 2.21 -16.04 -3.56
C LEU A 274 3.22 -15.30 -4.47
N PRO A 275 3.34 -15.70 -5.75
CA PRO A 275 4.33 -15.16 -6.67
C PRO A 275 4.14 -13.65 -6.91
N LEU A 276 5.25 -12.91 -6.92
CA LEU A 276 5.26 -11.47 -7.17
C LEU A 276 4.91 -11.14 -8.60
N THR A 277 5.67 -11.70 -9.53
CA THR A 277 5.61 -11.44 -10.96
C THR A 277 5.09 -12.65 -11.69
N SER A 278 4.38 -12.43 -12.79
CA SER A 278 4.13 -13.50 -13.74
C SER A 278 5.47 -13.80 -14.41
N GLU A 279 6.01 -15.01 -14.25
CA GLU A 279 7.04 -15.47 -15.18
C GLU A 279 6.44 -15.34 -16.59
N THR A 280 7.04 -14.51 -17.43
CA THR A 280 6.66 -14.40 -18.83
C THR A 280 7.06 -15.69 -19.53
N THR A 281 6.21 -16.71 -19.47
CA THR A 281 6.03 -17.58 -20.62
C THR A 281 5.09 -16.83 -21.55
N ASP A 282 5.68 -16.22 -22.58
CA ASP A 282 4.98 -15.57 -23.69
C ASP A 282 4.01 -16.56 -24.35
N THR A 283 2.77 -16.58 -23.86
CA THR A 283 1.66 -17.39 -24.38
C THR A 283 0.38 -16.57 -24.56
N ARG A 284 0.48 -15.23 -24.57
CA ARG A 284 -0.66 -14.35 -24.88
C ARG A 284 -0.78 -13.98 -26.36
N ARG A 285 -0.26 -14.80 -27.28
CA ARG A 285 -0.75 -14.87 -28.65
C ARG A 285 -1.89 -15.90 -28.69
N GLY A 286 -3.13 -15.47 -28.40
CA GLY A 286 -4.25 -16.42 -28.43
C GLY A 286 -5.63 -15.89 -28.10
N VAL A 287 -5.83 -14.58 -27.95
CA VAL A 287 -7.17 -14.00 -27.95
C VAL A 287 -7.24 -13.00 -29.10
N ALA A 288 -7.22 -13.54 -30.32
CA ALA A 288 -7.75 -12.81 -31.46
C ALA A 288 -9.28 -12.88 -31.34
N CYS A 289 -9.90 -11.72 -31.17
CA CYS A 289 -11.33 -11.57 -31.39
C CYS A 289 -11.63 -12.02 -32.82
N THR A 290 -12.39 -13.09 -32.96
CA THR A 290 -13.12 -13.37 -34.19
C THR A 290 -14.33 -12.45 -34.20
N GLY A 291 -14.25 -11.42 -35.02
CA GLY A 291 -15.34 -10.53 -35.42
C GLY A 291 -15.18 -10.26 -36.90
#